data_AF-A0A953U430-F1
#
_entry.id   AF-A0A953U430-F1
#
_cell.length_a   1.000
_cell.length_b   1.000
_cell.length_c   1.000
_cell.angle_alpha   90.00
_cell.angle_beta   90.00
_cell.angle_gamma   90.00
#
_symmetry.space_group_name_H-M   'P 1'
#
loop_
_entity.id
_entity.type
_entity.pdbx_description
1 polymer ?
#
loop_
_entity_poly.entity_id
_entity_poly.type
_entity_poly.pdbx_seq_one_letter_code
_entity_poly.pdbx_strand_id
1 'polypeptide(L)'
;MFRSLTLLAGLVGALAAQAAPQTPDSQQAFVNKYCLGCHNEKLKSGGFSWTKVDLSHPDQTAAEAEKAINMLKVGMMPPPGMPRPDAATLRGFADGLAAKIDQVALAHPNPGATPLHRLNRTEYRNAIRDMLGLDVDVSSMLPADDMSHGFDNMADVLTISPALMEGYIRAAGKISRLAVGDTRATPVTQTFQVVKVTNQMRHVEGAPYGTRGGISVIYNFPADGEYNFKTLFYHDIDGPFWGKNQGKGQQLEISINGARVALLTLDPNMMPTDTRQTEAIHVKAGPQRVSAAFIAKFDGPVEDFPEPVENVLIDTTHADIPGLTSLPHLRELTIIGPHKVTGISETPSRRAILACTPTNSADEIPCAKKIIAKLARIAYRRPANDNDLEDLLSFYQKGRNQAGNFDSGIQTVVQTILSDPEFVFRFERTPANLAAGTNFRVADLELAS
;
A
#
# COMPACT_ATOMS: atom_id res chain seq x y z
N MET A 1 0.97 46.51 -61.49
CA MET A 1 -0.35 46.66 -60.86
C MET A 1 -0.16 46.44 -59.36
N PHE A 2 -0.04 47.51 -58.56
CA PHE A 2 -1.14 48.06 -57.74
C PHE A 2 -1.72 46.98 -56.81
N ARG A 3 -1.61 47.01 -55.48
CA ARG A 3 -1.69 48.14 -54.54
C ARG A 3 -1.03 47.81 -53.19
N SER A 4 -0.38 48.82 -52.63
CA SER A 4 -0.06 48.97 -51.22
C SER A 4 -1.32 48.93 -50.33
N LEU A 5 -1.20 48.34 -49.15
CA LEU A 5 -2.04 48.70 -48.01
C LEU A 5 -1.15 48.77 -46.75
N THR A 6 -0.83 49.99 -46.37
CA THR A 6 -0.09 50.36 -45.16
C THR A 6 -1.04 50.25 -43.97
N LEU A 7 -0.83 49.29 -43.07
CA LEU A 7 -1.49 49.27 -41.76
C LEU A 7 -0.54 49.93 -40.75
N LEU A 8 -0.86 51.17 -40.36
CA LEU A 8 -0.30 51.77 -39.14
C LEU A 8 -1.00 51.11 -37.94
N ALA A 9 -0.36 50.09 -37.35
CA ALA A 9 -0.72 49.61 -36.03
C ALA A 9 0.11 50.41 -35.01
N GLY A 10 -0.53 51.35 -34.31
CA GLY A 10 0.06 52.03 -33.18
C GLY A 10 0.29 51.04 -32.04
N LEU A 11 1.55 50.66 -31.81
CA LEU A 11 1.98 50.07 -30.54
C LEU A 11 1.93 51.18 -29.49
N VAL A 12 0.80 51.29 -28.79
CA VAL A 12 0.81 51.89 -27.45
C VAL A 12 1.41 50.84 -26.54
N GLY A 13 2.72 50.92 -26.32
CA GLY A 13 3.40 50.16 -25.29
C GLY A 13 2.81 50.55 -23.95
N ALA A 14 1.98 49.69 -23.37
CA ALA A 14 1.68 49.73 -21.95
C ALA A 14 2.98 49.41 -21.21
N LEU A 15 3.77 50.44 -20.90
CA LEU A 15 4.76 50.32 -19.83
C LEU A 15 3.97 49.98 -18.57
N ALA A 16 4.04 48.72 -18.15
CA ALA A 16 3.72 48.37 -16.78
C ALA A 16 4.59 49.28 -15.90
N ALA A 17 3.96 50.22 -15.18
CA ALA A 17 4.66 51.04 -14.22
C ALA A 17 5.28 50.09 -13.19
N GLN A 18 6.59 49.84 -13.29
CA GLN A 18 7.34 49.23 -12.21
C GLN A 18 7.10 50.10 -10.98
N ALA A 19 6.45 49.54 -9.96
CA ALA A 19 6.29 50.22 -8.68
C ALA A 19 7.68 50.64 -8.18
N ALA A 20 7.81 51.90 -7.76
CA ALA A 20 9.07 52.44 -7.28
C ALA A 20 9.63 51.54 -6.16
N PRO A 21 10.95 51.27 -6.14
CA PRO A 21 11.57 50.42 -5.12
C PRO A 21 11.22 50.98 -3.73
N GLN A 22 10.51 50.16 -2.95
CA GLN A 22 10.07 50.54 -1.61
C GLN A 22 11.28 50.46 -0.68
N THR A 23 11.71 51.60 -0.15
CA THR A 23 12.77 51.64 0.87
C THR A 23 12.22 51.11 2.20
N PRO A 24 13.08 50.63 3.12
CA PRO A 24 12.63 50.26 4.46
C PRO A 24 11.81 51.36 5.14
N ASP A 25 12.19 52.62 4.94
CA ASP A 25 11.47 53.78 5.48
C ASP A 25 10.06 53.95 4.88
N SER A 26 9.90 53.75 3.57
CA SER A 26 8.58 53.82 2.93
C SER A 26 7.68 52.66 3.37
N GLN A 27 8.26 51.47 3.57
CA GLN A 27 7.58 50.30 4.12
C GLN A 27 7.15 50.53 5.58
N GLN A 28 8.01 51.13 6.40
CA GLN A 28 7.69 51.47 7.80
C GLN A 28 6.57 52.52 7.88
N ALA A 29 6.62 53.55 7.04
CA ALA A 29 5.57 54.56 6.97
C ALA A 29 4.21 53.94 6.58
N PHE A 30 4.22 52.98 5.65
CA PHE A 30 3.02 52.22 5.27
C PHE A 30 2.45 51.43 6.46
N VAL A 31 3.28 50.66 7.16
CA VAL A 31 2.89 49.87 8.34
C VAL A 31 2.34 50.76 9.45
N ASN A 32 2.99 51.89 9.73
CA ASN A 32 2.57 52.85 10.74
C ASN A 32 1.18 53.43 10.44
N LYS A 33 0.91 53.74 9.18
CA LYS A 33 -0.35 54.38 8.75
C LYS A 33 -1.53 53.42 8.71
N TYR A 34 -1.32 52.20 8.22
CA TYR A 34 -2.42 51.29 7.89
C TYR A 34 -2.57 50.10 8.83
N CYS A 35 -1.52 49.74 9.59
CA CYS A 35 -1.49 48.47 10.31
C CYS A 35 -1.28 48.62 11.83
N LEU A 36 -0.41 49.54 12.25
CA LEU A 36 0.07 49.62 13.64
C LEU A 36 -1.02 50.02 14.64
N GLY A 37 -2.11 50.64 14.18
CA GLY A 37 -3.27 50.98 15.03
C GLY A 37 -3.90 49.75 15.69
N CYS A 38 -3.87 48.60 15.02
CA CYS A 38 -4.45 47.35 15.53
C CYS A 38 -3.43 46.25 15.82
N HIS A 39 -2.35 46.20 15.04
CA HIS A 39 -1.33 45.15 15.12
C HIS A 39 -0.07 45.64 15.84
N ASN A 40 -0.22 45.84 17.16
CA ASN A 40 0.82 46.28 18.08
C ASN A 40 0.83 45.42 19.35
N GLU A 41 1.83 45.59 20.22
CA GLU A 41 1.98 44.78 21.44
C GLU A 41 0.84 44.91 22.44
N LYS A 42 0.03 45.98 22.36
CA LYS A 42 -1.10 46.20 23.26
C LYS A 42 -2.39 45.53 22.76
N LEU A 43 -2.76 45.75 21.50
CA LEU A 43 -4.04 45.26 20.96
C LEU A 43 -3.92 43.85 20.35
N LYS A 44 -2.80 43.54 19.69
CA LYS A 44 -2.52 42.23 19.05
C LYS A 44 -3.73 41.64 18.32
N SER A 45 -4.44 42.44 17.52
CA SER A 45 -5.62 41.95 16.81
C SER A 45 -5.27 40.74 15.95
N GLY A 46 -6.05 39.66 16.06
CA GLY A 46 -5.76 38.40 15.37
C GLY A 46 -4.48 37.69 15.85
N GLY A 47 -3.97 38.01 17.03
CA GLY A 47 -2.73 37.43 17.58
C GLY A 47 -1.44 37.92 16.89
N PHE A 48 -1.52 38.98 16.08
CA PHE A 48 -0.40 39.47 15.26
C PHE A 48 0.08 40.86 15.69
N SER A 49 1.40 41.10 15.61
CA SER A 49 2.03 42.40 15.91
C SER A 49 3.17 42.69 14.94
N TRP A 50 3.20 43.90 14.36
CA TRP A 50 4.27 44.34 13.45
C TRP A 50 5.59 44.62 14.16
N THR A 51 5.59 44.81 15.48
CA THR A 51 6.81 44.98 16.27
C THR A 51 7.72 43.76 16.26
N LYS A 52 7.20 42.60 15.86
CA LYS A 52 7.97 41.36 15.69
C LYS A 52 8.56 41.22 14.31
N VAL A 53 8.12 42.00 13.32
CA VAL A 53 8.57 41.87 11.93
C VAL A 53 9.61 42.94 11.64
N ASP A 54 10.83 42.52 11.33
CA ASP A 54 11.86 43.42 10.82
C ASP A 54 11.66 43.60 9.31
N LEU A 55 11.27 44.80 8.86
CA LEU A 55 11.07 45.08 7.43
C LEU A 55 12.38 45.17 6.63
N SER A 56 13.52 45.33 7.32
CA SER A 56 14.85 45.29 6.73
C SER A 56 15.35 43.85 6.56
N HIS A 57 15.04 42.98 7.53
CA HIS A 57 15.36 41.55 7.53
C HIS A 57 14.13 40.67 7.78
N PRO A 58 13.14 40.69 6.86
CA PRO A 58 11.87 39.97 7.07
C PRO A 58 12.04 38.45 7.06
N ASP A 59 13.16 37.95 6.55
CA ASP A 59 13.60 36.57 6.60
C ASP A 59 13.77 36.03 8.03
N GLN A 60 14.21 36.88 8.97
CA GLN A 60 14.39 36.49 10.38
C GLN A 60 13.06 36.19 11.07
N THR A 61 11.97 36.73 10.53
CA THR A 61 10.59 36.55 11.02
C THR A 61 9.65 36.16 9.88
N ALA A 62 10.13 35.28 8.99
CA ALA A 62 9.43 34.93 7.76
C ALA A 62 8.02 34.39 8.03
N ALA A 63 7.82 33.57 9.07
CA ALA A 63 6.51 33.01 9.41
C ALA A 63 5.47 34.08 9.78
N GLU A 64 5.86 35.11 10.54
CA GLU A 64 5.03 36.27 10.85
C GLU A 64 4.76 37.11 9.60
N ALA A 65 5.81 37.39 8.81
CA ALA A 65 5.69 38.17 7.59
C ALA A 65 4.76 37.48 6.57
N GLU A 66 4.84 36.16 6.40
CA GLU A 66 3.98 35.38 5.50
C GLU A 66 2.51 35.40 5.91
N LYS A 67 2.20 35.35 7.21
CA LYS A 67 0.81 35.54 7.70
C LYS A 67 0.26 36.89 7.25
N ALA A 68 1.05 37.96 7.39
CA ALA A 68 0.66 39.28 6.94
C ALA A 68 0.51 39.34 5.42
N ILE A 69 1.47 38.81 4.65
CA ILE A 69 1.43 38.74 3.18
C ILE A 69 0.16 38.03 2.72
N ASN A 70 -0.19 36.89 3.30
CA ASN A 70 -1.39 36.12 2.94
C ASN A 70 -2.66 36.94 3.19
N MET A 71 -2.79 37.58 4.36
CA MET A 71 -3.95 38.42 4.70
C MET A 71 -4.09 39.67 3.80
N LEU A 72 -2.95 40.22 3.35
CA LEU A 72 -2.91 41.33 2.41
C LEU A 72 -3.28 40.88 0.98
N LYS A 73 -2.75 39.74 0.52
CA LYS A 73 -3.03 39.18 -0.82
C LYS A 73 -4.49 38.76 -1.00
N VAL A 74 -5.11 38.19 0.03
CA VAL A 74 -6.57 37.89 0.03
C VAL A 74 -7.44 39.12 0.29
N GLY A 75 -6.83 40.29 0.55
CA GLY A 75 -7.55 41.55 0.69
C GLY A 75 -8.39 41.66 1.97
N MET A 76 -8.18 40.80 2.97
CA MET A 76 -8.92 40.87 4.24
C MET A 76 -8.38 41.97 5.18
N MET A 77 -7.17 42.48 4.94
CA MET A 77 -6.56 43.55 5.72
C MET A 77 -6.19 44.76 4.83
N PRO A 78 -6.32 45.99 5.34
CA PRO A 78 -7.09 46.41 6.53
C PRO A 78 -8.60 46.11 6.40
N PRO A 79 -9.33 45.87 7.51
CA PRO A 79 -10.75 45.50 7.47
C PRO A 79 -11.63 46.66 6.95
N PRO A 80 -12.87 46.38 6.50
CA PRO A 80 -13.81 47.41 6.07
C PRO A 80 -14.01 48.49 7.14
N GLY A 81 -14.07 49.76 6.72
CA GLY A 81 -14.23 50.92 7.61
C GLY A 81 -12.92 51.52 8.15
N MET A 82 -11.77 50.88 7.91
CA MET A 82 -10.45 51.43 8.25
C MET A 82 -9.81 52.13 7.05
N PRO A 83 -8.86 53.08 7.28
CA PRO A 83 -8.05 53.64 6.20
C PRO A 83 -7.39 52.53 5.39
N ARG A 84 -7.59 52.55 4.07
CA ARG A 84 -7.08 51.51 3.19
C ARG A 84 -6.42 52.13 1.95
N PRO A 85 -5.19 51.71 1.59
CA PRO A 85 -4.56 52.12 0.35
C PRO A 85 -5.27 51.44 -0.84
N ASP A 86 -4.99 51.91 -2.06
CA ASP A 86 -5.49 51.25 -3.26
C ASP A 86 -4.92 49.82 -3.39
N ALA A 87 -5.61 48.99 -4.17
CA ALA A 87 -5.28 47.57 -4.29
C ALA A 87 -3.92 47.31 -4.97
N ALA A 88 -3.38 48.25 -5.75
CA ALA A 88 -2.08 48.10 -6.38
C ALA A 88 -0.97 48.38 -5.37
N THR A 89 -1.11 49.43 -4.56
CA THR A 89 -0.18 49.74 -3.47
C THR A 89 -0.11 48.61 -2.44
N LEU A 90 -1.26 48.06 -2.05
CA LEU A 90 -1.33 46.98 -1.05
C LEU A 90 -0.67 45.68 -1.57
N ARG A 91 -0.91 45.32 -2.84
CA ARG A 91 -0.22 44.20 -3.49
C ARG A 91 1.27 44.46 -3.65
N GLY A 92 1.67 45.65 -4.09
CA GLY A 92 3.08 46.02 -4.23
C GLY A 92 3.86 45.93 -2.92
N PHE A 93 3.25 46.30 -1.79
CA PHE A 93 3.86 46.08 -0.46
C PHE A 93 4.01 44.60 -0.14
N ALA A 94 2.94 43.80 -0.32
CA ALA A 94 2.97 42.36 -0.03
C ALA A 94 3.96 41.61 -0.92
N ASP A 95 4.01 41.94 -2.22
CA ASP A 95 4.92 41.34 -3.19
C ASP A 95 6.38 41.77 -2.93
N GLY A 96 6.61 43.02 -2.52
CA GLY A 96 7.94 43.48 -2.13
C GLY A 96 8.47 42.80 -0.86
N LEU A 97 7.59 42.53 0.11
CA LEU A 97 7.95 41.77 1.32
C LEU A 97 8.22 40.30 0.99
N ALA A 98 7.37 39.68 0.17
CA ALA A 98 7.57 38.31 -0.31
C ALA A 98 8.89 38.17 -1.10
N ALA A 99 9.15 39.09 -2.03
CA ALA A 99 10.37 39.06 -2.85
C ALA A 99 11.66 39.14 -2.01
N LYS A 100 11.66 39.89 -0.90
CA LYS A 100 12.79 39.92 0.04
C LYS A 100 13.00 38.57 0.73
N ILE A 101 11.91 37.95 1.22
CA ILE A 101 11.96 36.63 1.86
C ILE A 101 12.45 35.59 0.84
N ASP A 102 11.89 35.59 -0.38
CA ASP A 102 12.26 34.67 -1.45
C ASP A 102 13.74 34.82 -1.86
N GLN A 103 14.27 36.05 -1.92
CA GLN A 103 15.69 36.29 -2.21
C GLN A 103 16.61 35.67 -1.15
N VAL A 104 16.28 35.81 0.13
CA VAL A 104 17.06 35.20 1.22
C VAL A 104 16.93 33.68 1.18
N ALA A 105 15.73 33.14 0.96
CA ALA A 105 15.49 31.71 0.85
C ALA A 105 16.25 31.08 -0.33
N LEU A 106 16.42 31.80 -1.45
CA LEU A 106 17.22 31.35 -2.59
C LEU A 106 18.73 31.36 -2.28
N ALA A 107 19.21 32.34 -1.51
CA ALA A 107 20.61 32.43 -1.09
C ALA A 107 20.95 31.43 0.02
N HIS A 108 20.00 31.14 0.89
CA HIS A 108 20.11 30.26 2.04
C HIS A 108 18.91 29.31 2.11
N PRO A 109 18.86 28.29 1.22
CA PRO A 109 17.77 27.32 1.25
C PRO A 109 17.65 26.68 2.64
N ASN A 110 16.44 26.51 3.14
CA ASN A 110 16.19 25.74 4.37
C ASN A 110 15.08 24.72 4.08
N PRO A 111 15.44 23.50 3.67
CA PRO A 111 14.46 22.46 3.36
C PRO A 111 13.74 21.92 4.60
N GLY A 112 14.14 22.33 5.81
CA GLY A 112 13.65 21.79 7.07
C GLY A 112 14.33 20.46 7.45
N ALA A 113 13.76 19.80 8.45
CA ALA A 113 14.20 18.48 8.89
C ALA A 113 13.05 17.48 8.72
N THR A 114 13.37 16.31 8.20
CA THR A 114 12.40 15.23 8.01
C THR A 114 12.23 14.46 9.32
N PRO A 115 11.00 14.26 9.83
CA PRO A 115 10.78 13.34 10.94
C PRO A 115 11.08 11.90 10.53
N LEU A 116 11.31 11.02 11.50
CA LEU A 116 11.57 9.62 11.25
C LEU A 116 10.38 8.97 10.52
N HIS A 117 10.59 8.51 9.30
CA HIS A 117 9.54 7.94 8.46
C HIS A 117 9.60 6.41 8.52
N ARG A 118 8.62 5.76 9.15
CA ARG A 118 8.41 4.31 9.01
C ARG A 118 7.59 3.97 7.78
N LEU A 119 7.83 2.83 7.17
CA LEU A 119 6.95 2.31 6.13
C LEU A 119 5.53 2.17 6.69
N ASN A 120 4.57 2.72 5.97
CA ASN A 120 3.16 2.42 6.23
C ASN A 120 2.82 1.00 5.73
N ARG A 121 1.61 0.52 6.00
CA ARG A 121 1.18 -0.84 5.59
C ARG A 121 1.28 -1.10 4.10
N THR A 122 0.99 -0.09 3.28
CA THR A 122 1.04 -0.18 1.82
C THR A 122 2.48 -0.26 1.34
N GLU A 123 3.35 0.58 1.85
CA GLU A 123 4.78 0.59 1.53
C GLU A 123 5.46 -0.69 2.02
N TYR A 124 5.14 -1.18 3.22
CA TYR A 124 5.63 -2.46 3.74
C TYR A 124 5.23 -3.64 2.84
N ARG A 125 3.96 -3.67 2.39
CA ARG A 125 3.48 -4.67 1.41
C ARG A 125 4.26 -4.60 0.10
N ASN A 126 4.45 -3.40 -0.44
CA ASN A 126 5.16 -3.20 -1.70
C ASN A 126 6.64 -3.60 -1.59
N ALA A 127 7.31 -3.22 -0.50
CA ALA A 127 8.69 -3.61 -0.23
C ALA A 127 8.83 -5.14 -0.16
N ILE A 128 7.90 -5.84 0.50
CA ILE A 128 7.86 -7.31 0.52
C ILE A 128 7.64 -7.89 -0.88
N ARG A 129 6.69 -7.34 -1.63
CA ARG A 129 6.39 -7.80 -2.99
C ARG A 129 7.61 -7.67 -3.90
N ASP A 130 8.30 -6.54 -3.82
CA ASP A 130 9.42 -6.25 -4.72
C ASP A 130 10.69 -7.01 -4.31
N MET A 131 10.92 -7.19 -3.01
CA MET A 131 12.07 -7.93 -2.48
C MET A 131 11.89 -9.45 -2.59
N LEU A 132 10.70 -9.96 -2.29
CA LEU A 132 10.41 -11.39 -2.12
C LEU A 132 9.47 -11.96 -3.20
N GLY A 133 9.00 -11.16 -4.15
CA GLY A 133 8.06 -11.62 -5.18
C GLY A 133 6.74 -12.16 -4.62
N LEU A 134 6.36 -11.73 -3.41
CA LEU A 134 5.22 -12.27 -2.67
C LEU A 134 4.18 -11.19 -2.40
N ASP A 135 2.93 -11.43 -2.85
CA ASP A 135 1.81 -10.58 -2.47
C ASP A 135 1.15 -11.11 -1.21
N VAL A 136 1.15 -10.30 -0.14
CA VAL A 136 0.62 -10.66 1.18
C VAL A 136 -0.39 -9.63 1.67
N ASP A 137 -1.40 -10.13 2.37
CA ASP A 137 -2.38 -9.29 3.05
C ASP A 137 -1.83 -8.74 4.38
N VAL A 138 -1.17 -7.57 4.32
CA VAL A 138 -0.56 -6.92 5.50
C VAL A 138 -1.62 -6.33 6.45
N SER A 139 -2.69 -5.75 5.92
CA SER A 139 -4.03 -6.28 6.20
C SER A 139 -4.36 -6.75 7.61
N SER A 140 -4.32 -8.08 7.67
CA SER A 140 -4.61 -8.94 8.80
C SER A 140 -3.45 -9.11 9.77
N MET A 141 -2.30 -8.48 9.52
CA MET A 141 -1.07 -8.63 10.31
C MET A 141 -0.67 -7.39 11.09
N LEU A 142 -0.91 -6.19 10.54
CA LEU A 142 -0.52 -4.90 11.15
C LEU A 142 -1.75 -4.02 11.43
N PRO A 143 -1.77 -3.25 12.54
CA PRO A 143 -2.80 -2.22 12.78
C PRO A 143 -2.87 -1.20 11.65
N ALA A 144 -4.02 -0.58 11.42
CA ALA A 144 -4.15 0.52 10.47
C ALA A 144 -3.25 1.71 10.86
N ASP A 145 -2.74 2.42 9.85
CA ASP A 145 -1.94 3.63 10.04
C ASP A 145 -2.82 4.86 10.26
N ASP A 146 -2.32 5.82 11.02
CA ASP A 146 -2.99 7.11 11.20
C ASP A 146 -2.93 7.92 9.89
N MET A 147 -3.99 8.69 9.63
CA MET A 147 -4.08 9.54 8.45
C MET A 147 -3.98 11.01 8.83
N SER A 148 -3.18 11.77 8.08
CA SER A 148 -3.11 13.23 8.16
C SER A 148 -3.37 13.82 6.78
N HIS A 149 -4.15 14.88 6.70
CA HIS A 149 -4.52 15.54 5.43
C HIS A 149 -5.07 14.61 4.32
N GLY A 150 -5.61 13.44 4.69
CA GLY A 150 -6.11 12.43 3.74
C GLY A 150 -5.08 11.43 3.25
N PHE A 151 -3.84 11.46 3.76
CA PHE A 151 -2.74 10.56 3.42
C PHE A 151 -2.31 9.72 4.62
N ASP A 152 -1.95 8.47 4.37
CA ASP A 152 -1.51 7.48 5.37
C ASP A 152 0.02 7.25 5.33
N ASN A 153 0.78 8.08 4.61
CA ASN A 153 2.23 8.02 4.47
C ASN A 153 2.94 9.28 5.00
N MET A 154 2.25 10.03 5.86
CA MET A 154 2.81 11.24 6.46
C MET A 154 3.61 10.90 7.71
N ALA A 155 4.92 11.09 7.65
CA ALA A 155 5.86 10.68 8.68
C ALA A 155 5.60 11.31 10.07
N ASP A 156 4.95 12.47 10.14
CA ASP A 156 4.61 13.16 11.39
C ASP A 156 3.51 12.48 12.21
N VAL A 157 2.66 11.65 11.58
CA VAL A 157 1.59 10.89 12.26
C VAL A 157 1.85 9.38 12.30
N LEU A 158 2.92 8.88 11.69
CA LEU A 158 3.28 7.47 11.69
C LEU A 158 3.95 7.02 12.99
N THR A 159 3.21 7.09 14.09
CA THR A 159 3.68 6.68 15.42
C THR A 159 3.93 5.17 15.52
N ILE A 160 4.73 4.76 16.52
CA ILE A 160 5.04 3.36 16.81
C ILE A 160 4.35 2.99 18.12
N SER A 161 3.52 1.95 18.10
CA SER A 161 2.94 1.36 19.30
C SER A 161 3.56 -0.01 19.58
N PRO A 162 3.51 -0.50 20.84
CA PRO A 162 3.95 -1.86 21.16
C PRO A 162 3.23 -2.93 20.31
N ALA A 163 1.93 -2.75 20.06
CA ALA A 163 1.14 -3.65 19.22
C ALA A 163 1.64 -3.68 17.75
N LEU A 164 2.11 -2.54 17.23
CA LEU A 164 2.71 -2.47 15.90
C LEU A 164 4.06 -3.22 15.85
N MET A 165 4.90 -3.06 16.88
CA MET A 165 6.19 -3.78 16.96
C MET A 165 6.00 -5.30 17.03
N GLU A 166 5.07 -5.77 17.86
CA GLU A 166 4.68 -7.19 17.88
C GLU A 166 4.08 -7.66 16.55
N GLY A 167 3.31 -6.78 15.89
CA GLY A 167 2.81 -6.95 14.55
C GLY A 167 3.93 -7.25 13.55
N TYR A 168 4.98 -6.44 13.51
CA TYR A 168 6.12 -6.63 12.60
C TYR A 168 6.83 -7.96 12.83
N ILE A 169 7.09 -8.36 14.07
CA ILE A 169 7.77 -9.63 14.37
C ILE A 169 6.91 -10.82 13.92
N ARG A 170 5.60 -10.79 14.20
CA ARG A 170 4.66 -11.84 13.77
C ARG A 170 4.52 -11.89 12.25
N ALA A 171 4.40 -10.72 11.61
CA ALA A 171 4.31 -10.59 10.16
C ALA A 171 5.57 -11.14 9.50
N ALA A 172 6.75 -10.69 9.92
CA ALA A 172 8.04 -11.16 9.44
C ALA A 172 8.20 -12.69 9.57
N GLY A 173 7.78 -13.27 10.69
CA GLY A 173 7.77 -14.73 10.88
C GLY A 173 6.84 -15.44 9.91
N LYS A 174 5.62 -14.92 9.67
CA LYS A 174 4.66 -15.51 8.72
C LYS A 174 5.15 -15.37 7.27
N ILE A 175 5.64 -14.20 6.89
CA ILE A 175 6.09 -13.88 5.53
C ILE A 175 7.35 -14.67 5.18
N SER A 176 8.32 -14.78 6.09
CA SER A 176 9.54 -15.56 5.84
C SER A 176 9.25 -17.04 5.56
N ARG A 177 8.35 -17.67 6.32
CA ARG A 177 7.88 -19.05 6.05
C ARG A 177 7.22 -19.18 4.69
N LEU A 178 6.37 -18.21 4.32
CA LEU A 178 5.69 -18.20 3.03
C LEU A 178 6.65 -17.97 1.85
N ALA A 179 7.71 -17.18 2.05
CA ALA A 179 8.62 -16.78 0.99
C ALA A 179 9.70 -17.84 0.70
N VAL A 180 10.24 -18.48 1.75
CA VAL A 180 11.23 -19.57 1.61
C VAL A 180 10.55 -20.93 1.40
N GLY A 181 9.38 -21.13 2.02
CA GLY A 181 8.73 -22.42 2.18
C GLY A 181 9.06 -23.06 3.53
N ASP A 182 8.18 -23.92 4.03
CA ASP A 182 8.31 -24.55 5.35
C ASP A 182 8.18 -26.08 5.26
N THR A 183 9.31 -26.78 5.36
CA THR A 183 9.35 -28.25 5.34
C THR A 183 8.66 -28.89 6.55
N ARG A 184 8.37 -28.10 7.59
CA ARG A 184 7.68 -28.52 8.81
C ARG A 184 6.28 -27.90 8.91
N ALA A 185 5.74 -27.42 7.78
CA ALA A 185 4.40 -26.86 7.73
C ALA A 185 3.38 -27.84 8.34
N THR A 186 2.65 -27.37 9.35
CA THR A 186 1.53 -28.11 9.91
C THR A 186 0.25 -27.81 9.12
N PRO A 187 -0.75 -28.71 9.14
CA PRO A 187 -2.01 -28.48 8.46
C PRO A 187 -2.66 -27.19 8.97
N VAL A 188 -2.92 -26.26 8.04
CA VAL A 188 -3.70 -25.05 8.29
C VAL A 188 -4.96 -25.08 7.44
N THR A 189 -6.00 -24.43 7.95
CA THR A 189 -7.28 -24.30 7.26
C THR A 189 -7.44 -22.87 6.81
N GLN A 190 -7.46 -22.64 5.50
CA GLN A 190 -7.76 -21.35 4.91
C GLN A 190 -9.12 -21.40 4.23
N THR A 191 -10.06 -20.56 4.67
CA THR A 191 -11.39 -20.47 4.07
C THR A 191 -11.52 -19.19 3.26
N PHE A 192 -12.06 -19.32 2.06
CA PHE A 192 -12.46 -18.23 1.18
C PHE A 192 -13.98 -18.24 1.06
N GLN A 193 -14.59 -17.12 1.42
CA GLN A 193 -16.04 -16.96 1.42
C GLN A 193 -16.48 -16.30 0.12
N VAL A 194 -17.52 -16.85 -0.51
CA VAL A 194 -18.23 -16.20 -1.61
C VAL A 194 -19.48 -15.60 -1.01
N VAL A 195 -19.57 -14.27 -1.00
CA VAL A 195 -20.70 -13.56 -0.37
C VAL A 195 -22.00 -13.75 -1.17
N LYS A 196 -23.14 -13.57 -0.49
CA LYS A 196 -24.48 -13.79 -1.06
C LYS A 196 -24.80 -12.93 -2.29
N VAL A 197 -24.14 -11.77 -2.39
CA VAL A 197 -24.31 -10.79 -3.48
C VAL A 197 -23.33 -11.02 -4.64
N THR A 198 -22.56 -12.12 -4.62
CA THR A 198 -21.72 -12.49 -5.75
C THR A 198 -22.55 -13.22 -6.79
N ASN A 199 -22.55 -12.72 -8.02
CA ASN A 199 -23.13 -13.42 -9.16
C ASN A 199 -22.36 -14.73 -9.43
N GLN A 200 -23.04 -15.87 -9.33
CA GLN A 200 -22.48 -17.19 -9.65
C GLN A 200 -23.11 -17.87 -10.88
N MET A 201 -23.83 -17.08 -11.68
CA MET A 201 -24.40 -17.47 -12.96
C MET A 201 -23.41 -17.24 -14.11
N ARG A 202 -22.45 -16.32 -13.93
CA ARG A 202 -21.45 -15.95 -14.94
C ARG A 202 -20.08 -16.55 -14.65
N HIS A 203 -19.20 -16.50 -15.65
CA HIS A 203 -17.81 -16.92 -15.51
C HIS A 203 -17.07 -16.06 -14.48
N VAL A 204 -16.24 -16.70 -13.65
CA VAL A 204 -15.38 -16.03 -12.67
C VAL A 204 -13.98 -15.88 -13.25
N GLU A 205 -13.42 -14.68 -13.22
CA GLU A 205 -12.10 -14.40 -13.78
C GLU A 205 -11.02 -15.35 -13.23
N GLY A 206 -10.27 -15.95 -14.14
CA GLY A 206 -9.20 -16.89 -13.83
C GLY A 206 -9.65 -18.32 -13.52
N ALA A 207 -10.96 -18.59 -13.42
CA ALA A 207 -11.45 -19.96 -13.45
C ALA A 207 -11.28 -20.56 -14.88
N PRO A 208 -11.31 -21.89 -15.04
CA PRO A 208 -11.25 -22.52 -16.38
C PRO A 208 -12.41 -22.08 -17.28
N TYR A 209 -12.16 -21.96 -18.60
CA TYR A 209 -13.23 -21.71 -19.57
C TYR A 209 -14.26 -22.84 -19.59
N GLY A 210 -15.52 -22.51 -19.88
CA GLY A 210 -16.64 -23.46 -19.77
C GLY A 210 -17.11 -23.68 -18.33
N THR A 211 -16.70 -22.82 -17.39
CA THR A 211 -17.19 -22.81 -16.00
C THR A 211 -17.97 -21.54 -15.69
N ARG A 212 -18.84 -21.61 -14.68
CA ARG A 212 -19.58 -20.50 -14.10
C ARG A 212 -19.49 -20.50 -12.57
N GLY A 213 -19.64 -19.33 -11.98
CA GLY A 213 -19.74 -19.12 -10.56
C GLY A 213 -18.59 -19.68 -9.74
N GLY A 214 -18.83 -19.79 -8.43
CA GLY A 214 -17.81 -20.24 -7.50
C GLY A 214 -16.76 -19.16 -7.22
N ILE A 215 -15.49 -19.55 -7.17
CA ILE A 215 -14.39 -18.67 -6.78
C ILE A 215 -13.07 -19.06 -7.48
N SER A 216 -12.22 -18.07 -7.71
CA SER A 216 -10.86 -18.22 -8.26
C SER A 216 -9.92 -17.32 -7.46
N VAL A 217 -8.98 -17.91 -6.73
CA VAL A 217 -8.05 -17.19 -5.85
C VAL A 217 -6.62 -17.65 -6.05
N ILE A 218 -5.66 -16.77 -5.79
CA ILE A 218 -4.26 -17.16 -5.67
C ILE A 218 -4.01 -17.50 -4.21
N TYR A 219 -3.59 -18.73 -3.93
CA TYR A 219 -3.18 -19.17 -2.61
C TYR A 219 -1.69 -19.53 -2.62
N ASN A 220 -0.95 -19.04 -1.63
CA ASN A 220 0.46 -19.37 -1.48
C ASN A 220 0.61 -20.63 -0.62
N PHE A 221 0.90 -21.76 -1.28
CA PHE A 221 1.10 -23.04 -0.61
C PHE A 221 2.45 -23.06 0.11
N PRO A 222 2.51 -23.34 1.43
CA PRO A 222 3.75 -23.23 2.20
C PRO A 222 4.78 -24.32 1.87
N ALA A 223 4.37 -25.45 1.30
CA ALA A 223 5.24 -26.56 0.95
C ALA A 223 4.62 -27.42 -0.16
N ASP A 224 5.44 -28.28 -0.77
CA ASP A 224 4.93 -29.34 -1.63
C ASP A 224 4.29 -30.40 -0.73
N GLY A 225 3.04 -30.74 -0.99
CA GLY A 225 2.37 -31.68 -0.11
C GLY A 225 0.95 -32.02 -0.50
N GLU A 226 0.33 -32.82 0.34
CA GLU A 226 -1.04 -33.28 0.18
C GLU A 226 -2.03 -32.31 0.83
N TYR A 227 -3.01 -31.83 0.06
CA TYR A 227 -4.04 -30.88 0.48
C TYR A 227 -5.43 -31.41 0.14
N ASN A 228 -6.41 -31.08 0.98
CA ASN A 228 -7.81 -31.33 0.71
C ASN A 228 -8.54 -30.01 0.45
N PHE A 229 -9.46 -30.04 -0.51
CA PHE A 229 -10.32 -28.91 -0.83
C PHE A 229 -11.73 -29.25 -0.37
N LYS A 230 -12.21 -28.51 0.61
CA LYS A 230 -13.56 -28.65 1.17
C LYS A 230 -14.42 -27.50 0.66
N THR A 231 -15.62 -27.82 0.24
CA THR A 231 -16.58 -26.86 -0.30
C THR A 231 -17.91 -26.93 0.44
N LEU A 232 -18.44 -25.77 0.76
CA LEU A 232 -19.76 -25.56 1.34
C LEU A 232 -20.59 -24.74 0.36
N PHE A 233 -21.90 -24.98 0.36
CA PHE A 233 -22.83 -24.37 -0.57
C PHE A 233 -23.93 -23.60 0.17
N TYR A 234 -24.58 -22.70 -0.55
CA TYR A 234 -25.76 -22.03 -0.03
C TYR A 234 -26.95 -23.00 0.06
N HIS A 235 -27.69 -22.87 1.14
CA HIS A 235 -28.95 -23.53 1.41
C HIS A 235 -29.97 -22.42 1.73
N ASP A 236 -31.25 -22.72 1.61
CA ASP A 236 -32.27 -21.84 2.15
C ASP A 236 -32.32 -21.90 3.69
N ILE A 237 -33.20 -21.10 4.28
CA ILE A 237 -33.36 -21.03 5.74
C ILE A 237 -33.93 -22.31 6.36
N ASP A 238 -34.72 -23.07 5.60
CA ASP A 238 -35.42 -24.27 6.05
C ASP A 238 -34.61 -25.56 5.82
N GLY A 239 -33.45 -25.46 5.16
CA GLY A 239 -32.47 -26.53 5.01
C GLY A 239 -32.20 -27.01 3.57
N PRO A 240 -33.17 -27.00 2.62
CA PRO A 240 -32.91 -27.41 1.24
C PRO A 240 -31.74 -26.70 0.53
N PHE A 241 -31.07 -27.47 -0.33
CA PHE A 241 -29.96 -27.01 -1.18
C PHE A 241 -30.39 -25.97 -2.20
N TRP A 242 -29.70 -24.84 -2.25
CA TRP A 242 -30.02 -23.76 -3.18
C TRP A 242 -29.84 -24.21 -4.64
N GLY A 243 -30.85 -23.97 -5.48
CA GLY A 243 -30.83 -24.41 -6.87
C GLY A 243 -31.07 -25.90 -7.03
N LYS A 244 -31.80 -26.51 -6.09
CA LYS A 244 -32.17 -27.94 -6.10
C LYS A 244 -32.82 -28.39 -7.41
N ASN A 245 -33.74 -27.58 -7.96
CA ASN A 245 -34.46 -27.87 -9.21
C ASN A 245 -33.52 -28.05 -10.42
N GLN A 246 -32.44 -27.27 -10.49
CA GLN A 246 -31.41 -27.37 -11.53
C GLN A 246 -30.12 -28.07 -11.04
N GLY A 247 -30.11 -28.53 -9.79
CA GLY A 247 -28.94 -29.09 -9.10
C GLY A 247 -28.55 -30.48 -9.59
N LYS A 248 -29.52 -31.23 -10.14
CA LYS A 248 -29.28 -32.61 -10.59
C LYS A 248 -28.22 -32.66 -11.68
N GLY A 249 -27.14 -33.39 -11.39
CA GLY A 249 -26.01 -33.57 -12.30
C GLY A 249 -25.14 -32.32 -12.46
N GLN A 250 -25.34 -31.25 -11.69
CA GLN A 250 -24.37 -30.16 -11.60
C GLN A 250 -23.06 -30.71 -11.04
N GLN A 251 -21.95 -30.21 -11.58
CA GLN A 251 -20.63 -30.64 -11.17
C GLN A 251 -19.81 -29.40 -10.80
N LEU A 252 -19.12 -29.49 -9.69
CA LEU A 252 -18.14 -28.51 -9.26
C LEU A 252 -16.75 -29.02 -9.61
N GLU A 253 -16.04 -28.27 -10.44
CA GLU A 253 -14.64 -28.51 -10.75
C GLU A 253 -13.75 -27.81 -9.72
N ILE A 254 -12.79 -28.55 -9.17
CA ILE A 254 -11.62 -27.97 -8.51
C ILE A 254 -10.45 -28.02 -9.48
N SER A 255 -9.84 -26.88 -9.75
CA SER A 255 -8.68 -26.76 -10.63
C SER A 255 -7.53 -26.00 -9.97
N ILE A 256 -6.32 -26.37 -10.36
CA ILE A 256 -5.08 -25.70 -9.95
C ILE A 256 -4.36 -25.25 -11.21
N ASN A 257 -4.13 -23.95 -11.34
CA ASN A 257 -3.58 -23.29 -12.53
C ASN A 257 -4.30 -23.69 -13.84
N GLY A 258 -5.62 -23.82 -13.78
CA GLY A 258 -6.45 -24.20 -14.93
C GLY A 258 -6.47 -25.70 -15.25
N ALA A 259 -5.66 -26.52 -14.59
CA ALA A 259 -5.75 -27.98 -14.71
C ALA A 259 -6.76 -28.53 -13.69
N ARG A 260 -7.77 -29.27 -14.18
CA ARG A 260 -8.75 -29.96 -13.33
C ARG A 260 -8.04 -31.00 -12.46
N VAL A 261 -8.20 -30.90 -11.15
CA VAL A 261 -7.65 -31.84 -10.16
C VAL A 261 -8.73 -32.65 -9.45
N ALA A 262 -9.98 -32.14 -9.39
CA ALA A 262 -11.12 -32.90 -8.91
C ALA A 262 -12.42 -32.45 -9.59
N LEU A 263 -13.39 -33.36 -9.64
CA LEU A 263 -14.74 -33.09 -10.14
C LEU A 263 -15.75 -33.66 -9.14
N LEU A 264 -16.48 -32.78 -8.48
CA LEU A 264 -17.43 -33.11 -7.42
C LEU A 264 -18.84 -33.06 -8.00
N THR A 265 -19.55 -34.18 -8.03
CA THR A 265 -20.96 -34.20 -8.44
C THR A 265 -21.84 -33.80 -7.26
N LEU A 266 -22.77 -32.86 -7.50
CA LEU A 266 -23.65 -32.35 -6.45
C LEU A 266 -24.89 -33.24 -6.29
N ASP A 267 -25.28 -33.42 -5.03
CA ASP A 267 -26.53 -34.07 -4.68
C ASP A 267 -27.59 -32.99 -4.42
N PRO A 268 -28.69 -32.93 -5.19
CA PRO A 268 -29.74 -31.93 -4.97
C PRO A 268 -30.47 -32.08 -3.62
N ASN A 269 -30.28 -33.18 -2.90
CA ASN A 269 -30.85 -33.41 -1.57
C ASN A 269 -29.83 -33.23 -0.44
N MET A 270 -28.67 -32.62 -0.70
CA MET A 270 -27.68 -32.39 0.34
C MET A 270 -28.20 -31.46 1.44
N MET A 271 -27.84 -31.79 2.67
CA MET A 271 -28.17 -31.03 3.88
C MET A 271 -27.17 -29.89 4.11
N PRO A 272 -27.51 -28.86 4.91
CA PRO A 272 -26.59 -27.76 5.22
C PRO A 272 -25.26 -28.19 5.87
N THR A 273 -25.26 -29.33 6.55
CA THR A 273 -24.08 -29.95 7.16
C THR A 273 -23.25 -30.77 6.19
N ASP A 274 -23.78 -31.09 5.01
CA ASP A 274 -23.10 -31.92 4.03
C ASP A 274 -22.00 -31.10 3.35
N THR A 275 -20.77 -31.51 3.60
CA THR A 275 -19.61 -30.89 2.99
C THR A 275 -19.07 -31.78 1.90
N ARG A 276 -18.69 -31.20 0.76
CA ARG A 276 -17.98 -31.94 -0.28
C ARG A 276 -16.49 -31.68 -0.12
N GLN A 277 -15.72 -32.73 0.07
CA GLN A 277 -14.28 -32.65 0.20
C GLN A 277 -13.63 -33.54 -0.84
N THR A 278 -12.53 -33.09 -1.43
CA THR A 278 -11.72 -33.91 -2.32
C THR A 278 -10.95 -34.97 -1.53
N GLU A 279 -10.48 -36.00 -2.23
CA GLU A 279 -9.32 -36.77 -1.76
C GLU A 279 -8.09 -35.86 -1.59
N ALA A 280 -7.04 -36.37 -0.96
CA ALA A 280 -5.78 -35.64 -0.83
C ALA A 280 -5.15 -35.43 -2.21
N ILE A 281 -4.91 -34.17 -2.57
CA ILE A 281 -4.32 -33.76 -3.85
C ILE A 281 -2.93 -33.22 -3.57
N HIS A 282 -1.93 -33.75 -4.29
CA HIS A 282 -0.58 -33.23 -4.20
C HIS A 282 -0.45 -31.89 -4.94
N VAL A 283 -0.02 -30.85 -4.24
CA VAL A 283 0.15 -29.49 -4.77
C VAL A 283 1.56 -29.01 -4.48
N LYS A 284 2.15 -28.31 -5.46
CA LYS A 284 3.46 -27.66 -5.32
C LYS A 284 3.37 -26.37 -4.50
N ALA A 285 4.42 -26.07 -3.76
CA ALA A 285 4.62 -24.85 -3.00
C ALA A 285 4.54 -23.60 -3.89
N GLY A 286 4.33 -22.46 -3.25
CA GLY A 286 4.28 -21.16 -3.90
C GLY A 286 2.88 -20.71 -4.28
N PRO A 287 2.77 -19.54 -4.93
CA PRO A 287 1.49 -19.00 -5.39
C PRO A 287 0.93 -19.87 -6.50
N GLN A 288 -0.22 -20.49 -6.25
CA GLN A 288 -0.97 -21.28 -7.23
C GLN A 288 -2.39 -20.72 -7.32
N ARG A 289 -2.93 -20.65 -8.53
CA ARG A 289 -4.34 -20.29 -8.71
C ARG A 289 -5.20 -21.51 -8.41
N VAL A 290 -6.07 -21.40 -7.42
CA VAL A 290 -7.05 -22.42 -7.06
C VAL A 290 -8.43 -21.90 -7.43
N SER A 291 -9.16 -22.69 -8.21
CA SER A 291 -10.52 -22.35 -8.59
C SER A 291 -11.46 -23.49 -8.23
N ALA A 292 -12.60 -23.13 -7.63
CA ALA A 292 -13.74 -24.01 -7.42
C ALA A 292 -14.91 -23.41 -8.18
N ALA A 293 -15.26 -23.97 -9.35
CA ALA A 293 -16.25 -23.39 -10.25
C ALA A 293 -17.17 -24.47 -10.82
N PHE A 294 -18.43 -24.14 -11.07
CA PHE A 294 -19.39 -25.09 -11.62
C PHE A 294 -19.17 -25.25 -13.12
N ILE A 295 -19.30 -26.47 -13.66
CA ILE A 295 -19.30 -26.67 -15.10
C ILE A 295 -20.52 -25.97 -15.70
N ALA A 296 -20.30 -25.06 -16.65
CA ALA A 296 -21.38 -24.41 -17.37
C ALA A 296 -22.05 -25.44 -18.28
N LYS A 297 -23.35 -25.65 -18.09
CA LYS A 297 -24.16 -26.55 -18.93
C LYS A 297 -25.03 -25.81 -19.94
N PHE A 298 -25.24 -24.53 -19.71
CA PHE A 298 -26.07 -23.66 -20.52
C PHE A 298 -25.44 -22.27 -20.50
N ASP A 299 -25.37 -21.65 -21.66
CA ASP A 299 -24.95 -20.27 -21.84
C ASP A 299 -25.96 -19.62 -22.80
N GLY A 300 -26.77 -18.71 -22.28
CA GLY A 300 -27.91 -18.12 -22.98
C GLY A 300 -28.83 -17.35 -22.04
N PRO A 301 -29.77 -16.55 -22.58
CA PRO A 301 -30.78 -15.88 -21.78
C PRO A 301 -31.70 -16.92 -21.12
N VAL A 302 -32.11 -16.61 -19.89
CA VAL A 302 -33.08 -17.38 -19.14
C VAL A 302 -34.38 -16.60 -19.12
N GLU A 303 -35.47 -17.23 -19.54
CA GLU A 303 -36.80 -16.64 -19.54
C GLU A 303 -37.52 -16.96 -18.22
N ASP A 304 -37.27 -16.16 -17.18
CA ASP A 304 -37.93 -16.26 -15.88
C ASP A 304 -38.94 -15.10 -15.70
N PHE A 305 -40.11 -15.39 -15.12
CA PHE A 305 -41.16 -14.39 -14.85
C PHE A 305 -41.39 -14.32 -13.34
N PRO A 306 -40.47 -13.70 -12.55
CA PRO A 306 -39.66 -12.50 -12.80
C PRO A 306 -38.16 -12.71 -13.10
N GLU A 307 -37.53 -11.77 -13.84
CA GLU A 307 -36.08 -11.79 -14.09
C GLU A 307 -35.29 -11.45 -12.81
N PRO A 308 -34.36 -12.30 -12.36
CA PRO A 308 -33.44 -12.02 -11.26
C PRO A 308 -32.56 -10.81 -11.55
N VAL A 309 -32.29 -9.97 -10.53
CA VAL A 309 -31.11 -9.09 -10.62
C VAL A 309 -29.87 -9.97 -10.62
N GLU A 310 -29.02 -9.86 -11.65
CA GLU A 310 -27.88 -10.76 -11.88
C GLU A 310 -26.94 -10.97 -10.68
N ASN A 311 -26.93 -10.04 -9.70
CA ASN A 311 -25.95 -9.98 -8.61
C ASN A 311 -26.48 -10.36 -7.23
N VAL A 312 -27.63 -11.04 -7.11
CA VAL A 312 -28.14 -11.43 -5.78
C VAL A 312 -28.67 -12.85 -5.85
N LEU A 313 -28.29 -13.69 -4.87
CA LEU A 313 -29.10 -14.85 -4.51
C LEU A 313 -30.54 -14.36 -4.29
N ILE A 314 -31.43 -14.67 -5.24
CA ILE A 314 -32.74 -14.02 -5.41
C ILE A 314 -33.49 -13.90 -4.09
N ASP A 315 -33.47 -14.97 -3.30
CA ASP A 315 -34.07 -15.03 -1.97
C ASP A 315 -33.58 -16.26 -1.20
N THR A 316 -32.72 -16.15 -0.19
CA THR A 316 -32.29 -17.34 0.58
C THR A 316 -33.36 -17.96 1.50
N THR A 317 -34.63 -17.56 1.39
CA THR A 317 -35.75 -18.21 2.11
C THR A 317 -36.41 -19.34 1.33
N HIS A 318 -36.28 -19.38 0.00
CA HIS A 318 -36.85 -20.45 -0.84
C HIS A 318 -35.83 -21.02 -1.82
N ALA A 319 -35.28 -22.21 -1.56
CA ALA A 319 -34.25 -22.83 -2.43
C ALA A 319 -34.71 -23.16 -3.85
N ASP A 320 -36.03 -23.26 -4.06
CA ASP A 320 -36.68 -23.60 -5.32
C ASP A 320 -37.94 -22.74 -5.46
N ILE A 321 -37.95 -21.86 -6.47
CA ILE A 321 -39.10 -21.01 -6.81
C ILE A 321 -39.61 -21.50 -8.17
N PRO A 322 -40.84 -22.04 -8.24
CA PRO A 322 -41.41 -22.48 -9.51
C PRO A 322 -41.43 -21.35 -10.55
N GLY A 323 -40.90 -21.61 -11.74
CA GLY A 323 -40.81 -20.61 -12.82
C GLY A 323 -39.58 -19.71 -12.76
N LEU A 324 -38.63 -20.01 -11.86
CA LEU A 324 -37.37 -19.29 -11.71
C LEU A 324 -36.20 -20.26 -11.80
N THR A 325 -35.19 -19.89 -12.58
CA THR A 325 -33.99 -20.70 -12.76
C THR A 325 -32.98 -20.36 -11.66
N SER A 326 -32.93 -21.21 -10.63
CA SER A 326 -31.91 -21.14 -9.59
C SER A 326 -30.84 -22.21 -9.81
N LEU A 327 -29.58 -21.79 -9.93
CA LEU A 327 -28.44 -22.71 -10.01
C LEU A 327 -27.74 -22.82 -8.65
N PRO A 328 -27.03 -23.93 -8.38
CA PRO A 328 -26.19 -24.04 -7.19
C PRO A 328 -25.17 -22.91 -7.07
N HIS A 329 -25.00 -22.43 -5.83
CA HIS A 329 -24.06 -21.39 -5.45
C HIS A 329 -23.08 -21.91 -4.40
N LEU A 330 -21.78 -21.68 -4.63
CA LEU A 330 -20.73 -21.96 -3.66
C LEU A 330 -20.80 -20.92 -2.55
N ARG A 331 -20.65 -21.35 -1.30
CA ARG A 331 -20.53 -20.46 -0.13
C ARG A 331 -19.08 -20.34 0.29
N GLU A 332 -18.37 -21.47 0.36
CA GLU A 332 -17.01 -21.51 0.87
C GLU A 332 -16.14 -22.46 0.05
N LEU A 333 -14.92 -22.03 -0.23
CA LEU A 333 -13.81 -22.89 -0.59
C LEU A 333 -12.83 -22.89 0.57
N THR A 334 -12.57 -24.05 1.13
CA THR A 334 -11.62 -24.25 2.23
C THR A 334 -10.46 -25.13 1.75
N ILE A 335 -9.24 -24.62 1.87
CA ILE A 335 -8.00 -25.35 1.62
C ILE A 335 -7.48 -25.85 2.96
N ILE A 336 -7.26 -27.15 3.08
CA ILE A 336 -6.80 -27.82 4.29
C ILE A 336 -5.49 -28.53 3.98
N GLY A 337 -4.43 -28.24 4.73
CA GLY A 337 -3.13 -28.90 4.60
C GLY A 337 -1.94 -27.96 4.83
N PRO A 338 -0.71 -28.42 4.56
CA PRO A 338 -0.38 -29.75 4.04
C PRO A 338 -0.59 -30.84 5.11
N HIS A 339 -1.24 -31.94 4.74
CA HIS A 339 -1.36 -33.14 5.59
C HIS A 339 -0.05 -33.93 5.63
N LYS A 340 0.66 -33.92 4.52
CA LYS A 340 1.97 -34.54 4.35
C LYS A 340 2.85 -33.64 3.51
N VAL A 341 3.95 -33.18 4.10
CA VAL A 341 4.98 -32.41 3.39
C VAL A 341 5.92 -33.37 2.67
N THR A 342 6.25 -33.05 1.43
CA THR A 342 7.10 -33.86 0.54
C THR A 342 8.33 -33.11 0.04
N GLY A 343 8.36 -31.78 0.18
CA GLY A 343 9.47 -30.94 -0.23
C GLY A 343 9.06 -29.47 -0.33
N ILE A 344 9.91 -28.67 -0.97
CA ILE A 344 9.61 -27.30 -1.36
C ILE A 344 10.06 -27.13 -2.82
N SER A 345 9.11 -26.98 -3.73
CA SER A 345 9.39 -26.69 -5.14
C SER A 345 9.91 -25.26 -5.31
N GLU A 346 10.59 -25.01 -6.43
CA GLU A 346 11.02 -23.67 -6.79
C GLU A 346 9.82 -22.72 -7.01
N THR A 347 9.77 -21.65 -6.21
CA THR A 347 8.72 -20.63 -6.25
C THR A 347 9.27 -19.31 -6.80
N PRO A 348 8.42 -18.38 -7.27
CA PRO A 348 8.85 -17.02 -7.60
C PRO A 348 9.63 -16.35 -6.46
N SER A 349 9.18 -16.53 -5.21
CA SER A 349 9.85 -15.99 -4.03
C SER A 349 11.21 -16.62 -3.77
N ARG A 350 11.34 -17.94 -3.92
CA ARG A 350 12.64 -18.61 -3.82
C ARG A 350 13.62 -18.11 -4.86
N ARG A 351 13.20 -17.89 -6.11
CA ARG A 351 14.06 -17.28 -7.14
C ARG A 351 14.46 -15.83 -6.80
N ALA A 352 13.59 -15.07 -6.15
CA ALA A 352 13.92 -13.72 -5.69
C ALA A 352 14.95 -13.75 -4.55
N ILE A 353 14.83 -14.71 -3.63
CA ILE A 353 15.68 -14.84 -2.44
C ILE A 353 17.02 -15.51 -2.76
N LEU A 354 16.98 -16.73 -3.30
CA LEU A 354 18.12 -17.61 -3.47
C LEU A 354 18.98 -17.14 -4.66
N ALA A 355 20.21 -16.73 -4.37
CA ALA A 355 21.24 -16.41 -5.37
C ALA A 355 22.08 -17.65 -5.77
N CYS A 356 21.94 -18.73 -5.01
CA CYS A 356 22.58 -20.03 -5.17
C CYS A 356 21.84 -21.04 -4.28
N THR A 357 22.12 -22.32 -4.52
CA THR A 357 21.71 -23.42 -3.64
C THR A 357 22.97 -24.25 -3.34
N PRO A 358 23.28 -24.52 -2.06
CA PRO A 358 24.49 -25.29 -1.73
C PRO A 358 24.35 -26.73 -2.23
N THR A 359 25.43 -27.30 -2.76
CA THR A 359 25.45 -28.70 -3.21
C THR A 359 25.90 -29.66 -2.11
N ASN A 360 26.63 -29.14 -1.12
CA ASN A 360 27.14 -29.86 0.04
C ASN A 360 27.23 -28.90 1.25
N SER A 361 27.56 -29.43 2.42
CA SER A 361 27.63 -28.65 3.67
C SER A 361 28.71 -27.56 3.68
N ALA A 362 29.82 -27.74 2.94
CA ALA A 362 30.88 -26.74 2.87
C ALA A 362 30.46 -25.49 2.07
N ASP A 363 29.54 -25.65 1.12
CA ASP A 363 29.01 -24.56 0.30
C ASP A 363 27.95 -23.70 1.02
N GLU A 364 27.39 -24.18 2.13
CA GLU A 364 26.28 -23.50 2.82
C GLU A 364 26.64 -22.08 3.26
N ILE A 365 27.75 -21.90 3.97
CA ILE A 365 28.15 -20.58 4.49
C ILE A 365 28.50 -19.60 3.36
N PRO A 366 29.33 -19.96 2.36
CA PRO A 366 29.56 -19.09 1.20
C PRO A 366 28.27 -18.69 0.47
N CYS A 367 27.34 -19.63 0.28
CA CYS A 367 26.07 -19.34 -0.37
C CYS A 367 25.16 -18.45 0.47
N ALA A 368 25.05 -18.71 1.78
CA ALA A 368 24.30 -17.89 2.71
C ALA A 368 24.80 -16.44 2.74
N LYS A 369 26.12 -16.23 2.79
CA LYS A 369 26.72 -14.87 2.72
C LYS A 369 26.31 -14.12 1.46
N LYS A 370 26.32 -14.80 0.29
CA LYS A 370 25.90 -14.19 -0.99
C LYS A 370 24.42 -13.80 -0.98
N ILE A 371 23.56 -14.65 -0.42
CA ILE A 371 22.12 -14.37 -0.27
C ILE A 371 21.91 -13.21 0.70
N ILE A 372 22.52 -13.25 1.88
CA ILE A 372 22.43 -12.19 2.90
C ILE A 372 22.86 -10.85 2.32
N ALA A 373 24.00 -10.78 1.64
CA ALA A 373 24.49 -9.54 1.02
C ALA A 373 23.52 -9.00 -0.04
N LYS A 374 22.93 -9.87 -0.86
CA LYS A 374 21.91 -9.48 -1.84
C LYS A 374 20.67 -8.90 -1.15
N LEU A 375 20.14 -9.60 -0.14
CA LEU A 375 18.92 -9.22 0.56
C LEU A 375 19.11 -7.93 1.37
N ALA A 376 20.18 -7.84 2.17
CA ALA A 376 20.49 -6.68 2.98
C ALA A 376 20.67 -5.41 2.14
N ARG A 377 21.32 -5.51 0.98
CA ARG A 377 21.49 -4.38 0.06
C ARG A 377 20.15 -3.81 -0.43
N ILE A 378 19.18 -4.69 -0.69
CA ILE A 378 17.84 -4.30 -1.17
C ILE A 378 17.03 -3.76 0.01
N ALA A 379 16.98 -4.51 1.12
CA ALA A 379 16.15 -4.22 2.28
C ALA A 379 16.55 -2.95 3.01
N TYR A 380 17.86 -2.76 3.25
CA TYR A 380 18.37 -1.60 3.98
C TYR A 380 18.62 -0.40 3.07
N ARG A 381 18.35 -0.53 1.76
CA ARG A 381 18.49 0.54 0.77
C ARG A 381 19.87 1.18 0.77
N ARG A 382 20.91 0.41 1.11
CA ARG A 382 22.31 0.85 1.13
C ARG A 382 23.25 -0.33 0.91
N PRO A 383 24.52 -0.12 0.54
CA PRO A 383 25.51 -1.17 0.64
C PRO A 383 25.53 -1.77 2.06
N ALA A 384 25.44 -3.10 2.14
CA ALA A 384 25.60 -3.81 3.41
C ALA A 384 27.05 -3.67 3.88
N ASN A 385 27.23 -3.30 5.15
CA ASN A 385 28.54 -3.25 5.79
C ASN A 385 28.86 -4.59 6.47
N ASP A 386 30.10 -4.75 6.94
CA ASP A 386 30.55 -6.02 7.53
C ASP A 386 29.75 -6.41 8.79
N ASN A 387 29.37 -5.43 9.62
CA ASN A 387 28.54 -5.69 10.80
C ASN A 387 27.15 -6.23 10.42
N ASP A 388 26.51 -5.63 9.41
CA ASP A 388 25.20 -6.11 8.92
C ASP A 388 25.29 -7.58 8.49
N LEU A 389 26.37 -7.94 7.78
CA LEU A 389 26.57 -9.29 7.27
C LEU A 389 26.88 -10.29 8.40
N GLU A 390 27.71 -9.90 9.37
CA GLU A 390 28.04 -10.74 10.53
C GLU A 390 26.82 -11.01 11.41
N ASP A 391 26.04 -9.97 11.71
CA ASP A 391 24.84 -10.08 12.53
C ASP A 391 23.80 -10.98 11.85
N LEU A 392 23.50 -10.74 10.57
CA LEU A 392 22.56 -11.57 9.81
C LEU A 392 23.05 -13.02 9.65
N LEU A 393 24.36 -13.23 9.48
CA LEU A 393 24.93 -14.58 9.43
C LEU A 393 24.80 -15.31 10.76
N SER A 394 24.86 -14.59 11.90
CA SER A 394 24.60 -15.20 13.21
C SER A 394 23.15 -15.72 13.32
N PHE A 395 22.19 -15.00 12.75
CA PHE A 395 20.78 -15.43 12.69
C PHE A 395 20.58 -16.60 11.73
N TYR A 396 21.29 -16.61 10.59
CA TYR A 396 21.34 -17.79 9.72
C TYR A 396 21.78 -19.03 10.50
N GLN A 397 22.89 -18.94 11.25
CA GLN A 397 23.41 -20.06 12.03
C GLN A 397 22.44 -20.53 13.11
N LYS A 398 21.76 -19.60 13.81
CA LYS A 398 20.71 -19.94 14.78
C LYS A 398 19.59 -20.75 14.13
N GLY A 399 19.02 -20.28 13.02
CA GLY A 399 17.96 -21.00 12.31
C GLY A 399 18.41 -22.35 11.76
N ARG A 400 19.61 -22.40 11.19
CA ARG A 400 20.24 -23.62 10.67
C ARG A 400 20.48 -24.67 11.74
N ASN A 401 20.90 -24.26 12.95
CA ASN A 401 21.17 -25.15 14.07
C ASN A 401 19.87 -25.65 14.73
N GLN A 402 18.84 -24.81 14.80
CA GLN A 402 17.56 -25.18 15.41
C GLN A 402 16.77 -26.19 14.57
N ALA A 403 16.76 -26.04 13.25
CA ALA A 403 15.93 -26.85 12.35
C ALA A 403 16.74 -27.84 11.47
N GLY A 404 18.07 -27.76 11.50
CA GLY A 404 18.95 -28.72 10.84
C GLY A 404 19.04 -28.61 9.32
N ASN A 405 18.54 -27.54 8.70
CA ASN A 405 18.55 -27.36 7.24
C ASN A 405 18.85 -25.91 6.82
N PHE A 406 19.42 -25.77 5.62
CA PHE A 406 19.83 -24.50 5.01
C PHE A 406 18.67 -23.49 4.91
N ASP A 407 17.53 -23.93 4.40
CA ASP A 407 16.35 -23.09 4.17
C ASP A 407 15.84 -22.44 5.47
N SER A 408 15.87 -23.15 6.59
CA SER A 408 15.46 -22.58 7.89
C SER A 408 16.41 -21.48 8.40
N GLY A 409 17.71 -21.57 8.05
CA GLY A 409 18.66 -20.49 8.28
C GLY A 409 18.31 -19.26 7.45
N ILE A 410 18.05 -19.43 6.16
CA ILE A 410 17.63 -18.33 5.27
C ILE A 410 16.29 -17.74 5.70
N GLN A 411 15.33 -18.57 6.12
CA GLN A 411 14.05 -18.13 6.66
C GLN A 411 14.25 -17.21 7.87
N THR A 412 15.17 -17.56 8.77
CA THR A 412 15.47 -16.74 9.96
C THR A 412 16.12 -15.42 9.57
N VAL A 413 17.01 -15.40 8.57
CA VAL A 413 17.56 -14.15 8.00
C VAL A 413 16.45 -13.27 7.44
N VAL A 414 15.58 -13.81 6.60
CA VAL A 414 14.47 -13.04 6.00
C VAL A 414 13.56 -12.49 7.11
N GLN A 415 13.24 -13.30 8.13
CA GLN A 415 12.48 -12.85 9.28
C GLN A 415 13.18 -11.68 9.99
N THR A 416 14.48 -11.78 10.29
CA THR A 416 15.24 -10.72 10.95
C THR A 416 15.17 -9.43 10.14
N ILE A 417 15.49 -9.50 8.84
CA ILE A 417 15.47 -8.34 7.94
C ILE A 417 14.09 -7.66 7.91
N LEU A 418 13.00 -8.42 7.77
CA LEU A 418 11.65 -7.86 7.67
C LEU A 418 11.13 -7.19 8.96
N SER A 419 11.81 -7.42 10.08
CA SER A 419 11.51 -6.78 11.38
C SER A 419 12.59 -5.78 11.81
N ASP A 420 13.64 -5.60 11.01
CA ASP A 420 14.77 -4.75 11.31
C ASP A 420 14.39 -3.26 11.18
N PRO A 421 14.82 -2.38 12.10
CA PRO A 421 14.64 -0.94 11.93
C PRO A 421 15.14 -0.40 10.58
N GLU A 422 16.26 -0.88 10.05
CA GLU A 422 16.81 -0.46 8.75
C GLU A 422 15.89 -0.81 7.56
N PHE A 423 15.00 -1.80 7.74
CA PHE A 423 13.96 -2.13 6.77
C PHE A 423 12.67 -1.33 7.03
N VAL A 424 12.20 -1.31 8.27
CA VAL A 424 10.92 -0.69 8.67
C VAL A 424 10.97 0.84 8.56
N PHE A 425 12.14 1.46 8.72
CA PHE A 425 12.31 2.91 8.65
C PHE A 425 13.12 3.34 7.45
N ARG A 426 12.78 4.53 6.93
CA ARG A 426 13.55 5.26 5.94
C ARG A 426 14.49 6.20 6.68
N PHE A 427 15.78 6.05 6.42
CA PHE A 427 16.82 6.86 7.03
C PHE A 427 17.37 7.86 6.02
N GLU A 428 17.36 9.13 6.39
CA GLU A 428 18.12 10.20 5.74
C GLU A 428 19.35 10.46 6.61
N ARG A 429 20.53 10.00 6.19
CA ARG A 429 21.74 10.03 7.01
C ARG A 429 22.47 11.34 6.80
N THR A 430 22.63 12.09 7.88
CA THR A 430 23.51 13.25 7.91
C THR A 430 24.97 12.80 7.70
N PRO A 431 25.72 13.40 6.74
CA PRO A 431 27.13 13.13 6.57
C PRO A 431 27.93 13.36 7.85
N ALA A 432 28.93 12.51 8.09
CA ALA A 432 29.84 12.70 9.22
C ALA A 432 30.59 14.04 9.05
N ASN A 433 30.72 14.79 10.16
CA ASN A 433 31.40 16.09 10.25
C ASN A 433 30.70 17.27 9.56
N LEU A 434 29.39 17.18 9.31
CA LEU A 434 28.60 18.34 8.90
C LEU A 434 28.38 19.29 10.09
N ALA A 435 28.51 20.60 9.88
CA ALA A 435 28.18 21.59 10.91
C ALA A 435 26.65 21.62 11.16
N ALA A 436 26.25 22.02 12.37
CA ALA A 436 24.83 22.21 12.66
C ALA A 436 24.25 23.33 11.77
N GLY A 437 23.10 23.07 11.16
CA GLY A 437 22.41 24.03 10.29
C GLY A 437 22.92 24.09 8.85
N THR A 438 23.91 23.28 8.46
CA THR A 438 24.30 23.16 7.05
C THR A 438 23.37 22.21 6.28
N ASN A 439 23.01 22.61 5.06
CA ASN A 439 22.33 21.73 4.13
C ASN A 439 23.26 20.63 3.62
N PHE A 440 22.69 19.47 3.33
CA PHE A 440 23.38 18.38 2.65
C PHE A 440 22.48 17.76 1.59
N ARG A 441 23.09 17.08 0.63
CA ARG A 441 22.36 16.36 -0.40
C ARG A 441 21.96 14.99 0.16
N VAL A 442 20.68 14.68 0.08
CA VAL A 442 20.14 13.33 0.33
C VAL A 442 20.54 12.43 -0.84
N ALA A 443 21.00 11.20 -0.55
CA ALA A 443 21.42 10.28 -1.59
C ALA A 443 20.23 9.65 -2.32
N ASP A 444 20.40 9.31 -3.60
CA ASP A 444 19.34 8.69 -4.41
C ASP A 444 18.81 7.39 -3.80
N LEU A 445 19.67 6.66 -3.06
CA LEU A 445 19.31 5.45 -2.34
C LEU A 445 18.41 5.71 -1.11
N GLU A 446 18.58 6.84 -0.44
CA GLU A 446 17.77 7.22 0.72
C GLU A 446 16.36 7.67 0.29
N LEU A 447 16.25 8.19 -0.95
CA LEU A 447 14.97 8.55 -1.57
C LEU A 447 14.24 7.37 -2.21
N ALA A 448 14.89 6.23 -2.43
CA ALA A 448 14.26 5.04 -3.00
C ALA A 448 13.22 4.45 -2.02
N SER A 449 11.97 4.26 -2.47
CA SER A 449 10.89 3.57 -1.74
C SER A 449 10.56 2.24 -2.38
#